data_AF-A0A6A6F227-F1
#
_entry.id   AF-A0A6A6F227-F1
#
_cell.length_a   1.000
_cell.length_b   1.000
_cell.length_c   1.000
_cell.angle_alpha   90.00
_cell.angle_beta   90.00
_cell.angle_gamma   90.00
#
_symmetry.space_group_name_H-M   'P 1'
#
loop_
_entity.id
_entity.type
_entity.pdbx_description
1 polymer ?
#
loop_
_entity_poly.entity_id
_entity_poly.type
_entity_poly.pdbx_seq_one_letter_code
_entity_poly.pdbx_strand_id
1 'polypeptide(L)'
;MTSSKVTTTSLPTEQFVYKGFTFYHFLIHGEEGFRFEVVASHREIEMVNHIIPRHRNVMPPARALMYVALPKQDREGLGRLICGSLYEWSPGRSLADLLDQSPQTGKGFPSSLKAKWCLQLCEAMTHVHTAAHNWHQVLKPPNVLLDSEQNIIVVDWEQCGATPFVLAPEAAGTLDVRKSSEEISSGRPRLIHSKYAGPRRRNQESSPIGRSSPVRVKAIH
;
A
#
# COMPACT_ATOMS: atom_id res chain seq x y z
N MET A 1 1.44 -0.22 12.39
CA MET A 1 1.44 -1.68 12.14
C MET A 1 2.88 -2.15 12.21
N THR A 2 3.17 -3.39 12.62
CA THR A 2 4.54 -3.91 12.52
C THR A 2 4.72 -4.71 11.24
N SER A 3 5.91 -4.57 10.64
CA SER A 3 6.42 -5.47 9.61
C SER A 3 7.68 -6.13 10.15
N SER A 4 7.68 -7.45 10.25
CA SER A 4 8.81 -8.21 10.81
C SER A 4 9.16 -9.38 9.91
N LYS A 5 10.46 -9.59 9.69
CA LYS A 5 10.94 -10.79 9.01
C LYS A 5 10.75 -12.00 9.91
N VAL A 6 10.13 -13.05 9.39
CA VAL A 6 9.82 -14.28 10.13
C VAL A 6 10.10 -15.51 9.28
N THR A 7 10.27 -16.66 9.94
CA THR A 7 10.24 -17.99 9.34
C THR A 7 9.09 -18.78 9.97
N THR A 8 8.64 -19.84 9.31
CA THR A 8 7.64 -20.75 9.88
C THR A 8 8.30 -22.07 10.24
N THR A 9 7.77 -22.77 11.25
CA THR A 9 8.30 -24.08 11.66
C THR A 9 8.15 -25.13 10.55
N SER A 10 7.11 -25.02 9.72
CA SER A 10 6.88 -25.88 8.56
C SER A 10 7.80 -25.60 7.37
N LEU A 11 8.30 -24.37 7.23
CA LEU A 11 9.15 -23.93 6.13
C LEU A 11 10.32 -23.09 6.69
N PRO A 12 11.29 -23.73 7.37
CA PRO A 12 12.35 -23.03 8.11
C PRO A 12 13.36 -22.32 7.19
N THR A 13 13.44 -22.72 5.93
CA THR A 13 14.32 -22.13 4.90
C THR A 13 13.67 -20.97 4.15
N GLU A 14 12.35 -20.86 4.20
CA GLU A 14 11.61 -19.77 3.55
C GLU A 14 11.48 -18.57 4.49
N GLN A 15 11.64 -17.39 3.91
CA GLN A 15 11.57 -16.14 4.64
C GLN A 15 10.29 -15.41 4.27
N PHE A 16 9.60 -14.90 5.28
CA PHE A 16 8.36 -14.15 5.13
C PHE A 16 8.46 -12.81 5.82
N VAL A 17 7.55 -11.91 5.45
CA VAL A 17 7.23 -10.70 6.21
C VAL A 17 5.89 -10.92 6.86
N TYR A 18 5.86 -10.91 8.20
CA TYR A 18 4.64 -10.73 8.95
C TYR A 18 4.28 -9.25 8.98
N LYS A 19 3.12 -8.89 8.43
CA LYS A 19 2.50 -7.56 8.60
C LYS A 19 1.27 -7.71 9.48
N GLY A 20 1.21 -6.98 10.59
CA GLY A 20 0.05 -7.05 11.46
C GLY A 20 0.23 -6.28 12.76
N PHE A 21 -0.55 -6.66 13.75
CA PHE A 21 -0.54 -6.04 15.06
C PHE A 21 -0.43 -7.08 16.16
N THR A 22 0.01 -6.62 17.33
CA THR A 22 0.18 -7.44 18.53
C THR A 22 -0.43 -6.69 19.71
N PHE A 23 -0.64 -7.37 20.83
CA PHE A 23 -1.12 -6.70 22.06
C PHE A 23 -0.22 -5.54 22.50
N TYR A 24 1.08 -5.62 22.19
CA TYR A 24 2.02 -4.52 22.44
C TYR A 24 1.64 -3.22 21.72
N HIS A 25 1.06 -3.30 20.50
CA HIS A 25 0.58 -2.11 19.80
C HIS A 25 -0.58 -1.44 20.53
N PHE A 26 -1.48 -2.24 21.13
CA PHE A 26 -2.56 -1.71 21.96
C PHE A 26 -2.01 -0.98 23.18
N LEU A 27 -0.97 -1.53 23.83
CA LEU A 27 -0.32 -0.89 24.98
C LEU A 27 0.35 0.45 24.62
N ILE A 28 0.93 0.57 23.43
CA ILE A 28 1.60 1.83 23.00
C ILE A 28 0.59 2.87 22.54
N HIS A 29 -0.37 2.49 21.69
CA HIS A 29 -1.22 3.44 20.99
C HIS A 29 -2.55 3.72 21.70
N GLY A 30 -2.85 2.99 22.77
CA GLY A 30 -4.16 2.99 23.40
C GLY A 30 -5.24 2.41 22.48
N GLU A 31 -6.49 2.45 22.94
CA GLU A 31 -7.60 1.84 22.20
C GLU A 31 -7.83 2.49 20.82
N GLU A 32 -7.93 3.82 20.77
CA GLU A 32 -8.24 4.52 19.52
C GLU A 32 -7.15 4.35 18.47
N GLY A 33 -5.89 4.53 18.84
CA GLY A 33 -4.76 4.34 17.93
C GLY A 33 -4.62 2.89 17.48
N PHE A 34 -4.87 1.93 18.37
CA PHE A 34 -4.90 0.52 17.99
C PHE A 34 -6.02 0.21 17.00
N ARG A 35 -7.23 0.75 17.20
CA ARG A 35 -8.34 0.55 16.24
C ARG A 35 -8.02 1.09 14.87
N PHE A 36 -7.37 2.26 14.80
CA PHE A 36 -6.91 2.83 13.53
C PHE A 36 -5.94 1.89 12.81
N GLU A 37 -4.95 1.35 13.53
CA GLU A 37 -3.97 0.40 13.00
C GLU A 37 -4.59 -0.93 12.51
N VAL A 38 -5.60 -1.43 13.24
CA VAL A 38 -6.36 -2.62 12.82
C VAL A 38 -7.08 -2.35 11.51
N VAL A 39 -7.74 -1.20 11.37
CA VAL A 39 -8.44 -0.81 10.13
C VAL A 39 -7.46 -0.69 8.97
N ALA A 40 -6.31 -0.04 9.17
CA ALA A 40 -5.25 0.09 8.18
C ALA A 40 -4.74 -1.29 7.71
N SER A 41 -4.51 -2.22 8.64
CA SER A 41 -4.07 -3.59 8.34
C SER A 41 -5.12 -4.39 7.56
N HIS A 42 -6.38 -4.35 7.99
CA HIS A 42 -7.46 -5.03 7.27
C HIS A 42 -7.68 -4.42 5.89
N ARG A 43 -7.49 -3.11 5.74
CA ARG A 43 -7.58 -2.45 4.45
C ARG A 43 -6.50 -2.92 3.49
N GLU A 44 -5.25 -3.03 3.92
CA GLU A 44 -4.19 -3.58 3.07
C GLU A 44 -4.53 -5.01 2.63
N ILE A 45 -4.98 -5.86 3.57
CA ILE A 45 -5.39 -7.24 3.28
C ILE A 45 -6.49 -7.25 2.22
N GLU A 46 -7.55 -6.44 2.39
CA GLU A 46 -8.64 -6.33 1.42
C GLU A 46 -8.11 -5.86 0.04
N MET A 47 -7.25 -4.84 0.03
CA MET A 47 -6.71 -4.25 -1.19
C MET A 47 -5.96 -5.28 -2.05
N VAL A 48 -4.99 -5.99 -1.46
CA VAL A 48 -4.12 -6.90 -2.23
C VAL A 48 -4.70 -8.29 -2.45
N ASN A 49 -5.67 -8.73 -1.64
CA ASN A 49 -6.29 -10.04 -1.81
C ASN A 49 -7.57 -9.98 -2.68
N HIS A 50 -8.26 -8.84 -2.74
CA HIS A 50 -9.60 -8.77 -3.33
C HIS A 50 -9.85 -7.61 -4.29
N ILE A 51 -9.25 -6.44 -4.05
CA ILE A 51 -9.58 -5.23 -4.84
C ILE A 51 -8.65 -5.06 -6.05
N ILE A 52 -7.34 -5.20 -5.85
CA ILE A 52 -6.36 -4.99 -6.92
C ILE A 52 -6.15 -6.32 -7.66
N PRO A 53 -6.49 -6.41 -8.96
CA PRO A 53 -6.19 -7.61 -9.73
C PRO A 53 -4.67 -7.86 -9.76
N ARG A 54 -4.25 -9.11 -9.88
CA ARG A 54 -2.82 -9.46 -9.87
C ARG A 54 -2.05 -8.71 -10.95
N HIS A 55 -0.90 -8.14 -10.57
CA HIS A 55 0.02 -7.47 -11.47
C HIS A 55 1.45 -7.69 -10.99
N ARG A 56 2.39 -7.91 -11.92
CA ARG A 56 3.78 -8.28 -11.59
C ARG A 56 4.54 -7.23 -10.78
N ASN A 57 4.15 -5.95 -10.88
CA ASN A 57 4.76 -4.82 -10.18
C ASN A 57 3.92 -4.29 -9.01
N VAL A 58 2.91 -5.04 -8.57
CA VAL A 58 2.11 -4.75 -7.36
C VAL A 58 2.31 -5.88 -6.36
N MET A 59 2.32 -5.56 -5.07
CA MET A 59 2.41 -6.54 -3.98
C MET A 59 1.43 -7.71 -4.21
N PRO A 60 1.91 -8.97 -4.21
CA PRO A 60 1.03 -10.10 -4.40
C PRO A 60 0.08 -10.27 -3.20
N PRO A 61 -1.03 -11.02 -3.37
CA PRO A 61 -1.88 -11.44 -2.26
C PRO A 61 -1.07 -12.09 -1.12
N ALA A 62 -1.60 -12.01 0.10
CA ALA A 62 -0.96 -12.64 1.24
C ALA A 62 -0.88 -14.16 1.05
N ARG A 63 0.26 -14.75 1.40
CA ARG A 63 0.45 -16.22 1.34
C ARG A 63 -0.45 -16.92 2.36
N ALA A 64 -0.63 -16.29 3.52
CA ALA A 64 -1.51 -16.73 4.58
C ALA A 64 -2.02 -15.54 5.40
N LEU A 65 -3.21 -15.70 5.98
CA LEU A 65 -3.73 -14.78 7.00
C LEU A 65 -3.44 -15.35 8.38
N MET A 66 -2.98 -14.49 9.28
CA MET A 66 -2.69 -14.83 10.66
C MET A 66 -3.89 -14.52 11.52
N TYR A 67 -4.23 -15.43 12.42
CA TYR A 67 -5.36 -15.26 13.33
C TYR A 67 -5.03 -15.71 14.75
N VAL A 68 -5.72 -15.10 15.71
CA VAL A 68 -5.78 -15.58 17.10
C VAL A 68 -7.08 -16.35 17.28
N ALA A 69 -6.99 -17.54 17.86
CA ALA A 69 -8.17 -18.31 18.25
C ALA A 69 -8.79 -17.70 19.50
N LEU A 70 -10.08 -17.40 19.45
CA LEU A 70 -10.82 -16.97 20.62
C LEU A 70 -11.29 -18.19 21.43
N PRO A 71 -11.30 -18.13 22.77
CA PRO A 71 -11.97 -19.13 23.58
C PRO A 71 -13.42 -19.27 23.07
N LYS A 72 -13.90 -20.49 22.91
CA LYS A 72 -15.30 -20.75 22.51
C LYS A 72 -16.22 -20.05 23.53
N GLN A 73 -16.85 -18.94 23.15
CA GLN A 73 -18.04 -18.46 23.85
C GLN A 73 -19.25 -19.19 23.25
N ASP A 74 -20.15 -19.62 24.12
CA ASP A 74 -21.29 -20.54 23.88
C ASP A 74 -22.34 -20.10 22.85
N ARG A 75 -22.08 -19.11 21.99
CA ARG A 75 -23.01 -18.69 20.94
C ARG A 75 -22.27 -18.40 19.64
N GLU A 76 -22.47 -19.31 18.69
CA GLU A 76 -22.25 -19.16 17.24
C GLU A 76 -20.88 -18.59 16.78
N GLY A 77 -19.88 -19.48 16.74
CA GLY A 77 -19.02 -19.61 15.55
C GLY A 77 -17.93 -18.57 15.28
N LEU A 78 -17.80 -17.48 16.05
CA LEU A 78 -16.72 -16.49 15.86
C LEU A 78 -15.44 -16.90 16.60
N GLY A 79 -14.83 -18.01 16.19
CA GLY A 79 -13.66 -18.59 16.88
C GLY A 79 -12.30 -18.01 16.50
N ARG A 80 -12.21 -17.01 15.61
CA ARG A 80 -10.93 -16.51 15.06
C ARG A 80 -10.96 -15.00 14.76
N LEU A 81 -9.92 -14.29 15.18
CA LEU A 81 -9.69 -12.88 14.82
C LEU A 81 -8.44 -12.75 13.96
N ILE A 82 -8.57 -12.15 12.76
CA ILE A 82 -7.42 -11.88 11.89
C ILE A 82 -6.57 -10.77 12.52
N CYS A 83 -5.31 -11.08 12.81
CA CYS A 83 -4.35 -10.17 13.43
C CYS A 83 -3.21 -9.73 12.49
N GLY A 84 -3.13 -10.30 11.29
CA GLY A 84 -2.14 -9.92 10.29
C GLY A 84 -2.14 -10.83 9.07
N SER A 85 -1.10 -10.69 8.26
CA SER A 85 -0.85 -11.42 7.01
C SER A 85 0.63 -11.75 6.87
N LEU A 86 0.91 -12.84 6.16
CA LEU A 86 2.25 -13.25 5.75
C LEU A 86 2.45 -13.01 4.26
N TYR A 87 3.52 -12.29 3.92
CA TYR A 87 3.97 -12.07 2.55
C TYR A 87 5.34 -12.71 2.33
N GLU A 88 5.66 -13.03 1.08
CA GLU A 88 7.01 -13.48 0.73
C GLU A 88 8.03 -12.37 1.01
N TRP A 89 9.19 -12.75 1.56
CA TRP A 89 10.28 -11.82 1.75
C TRP A 89 10.91 -11.47 0.39
N SER A 90 10.85 -10.19 -0.01
CA SER A 90 11.68 -9.73 -1.12
C SER A 90 13.11 -9.52 -0.63
N PRO A 91 14.11 -10.25 -1.18
CA PRO A 91 15.50 -10.07 -0.79
C PRO A 91 16.07 -8.73 -1.27
N GLY A 92 15.48 -8.15 -2.31
CA GLY A 92 15.87 -6.82 -2.75
C GLY A 92 15.41 -5.76 -1.75
N ARG A 93 16.23 -4.72 -1.64
CA ARG A 93 15.99 -3.60 -0.73
C ARG A 93 14.94 -2.67 -1.30
N SER A 94 14.48 -1.73 -0.49
CA SER A 94 13.61 -0.67 -1.01
C SER A 94 14.34 0.18 -2.05
N LEU A 95 13.61 0.89 -2.91
CA LEU A 95 14.22 1.84 -3.82
C LEU A 95 14.90 2.97 -3.03
N ALA A 96 14.36 3.36 -1.87
CA ALA A 96 14.99 4.33 -0.96
C ALA A 96 16.38 3.86 -0.53
N ASP A 97 16.48 2.62 -0.05
CA ASP A 97 17.73 2.00 0.37
C ASP A 97 18.84 2.06 -0.69
N LEU A 98 18.48 1.88 -1.96
CA LEU A 98 19.43 2.02 -3.07
C LEU A 98 19.78 3.49 -3.33
N LEU A 99 18.78 4.36 -3.37
CA LEU A 99 18.97 5.79 -3.61
C LEU A 99 19.90 6.42 -2.55
N ASP A 100 19.77 6.03 -1.29
CA ASP A 100 20.58 6.53 -0.18
C ASP A 100 22.05 6.09 -0.27
N GLN A 101 22.34 4.98 -0.96
CA GLN A 101 23.70 4.46 -1.14
C GLN A 101 24.40 4.95 -2.41
N SER A 102 23.64 5.40 -3.41
CA SER A 102 24.23 5.89 -4.66
C SER A 102 25.21 7.06 -4.45
N PRO A 103 24.94 8.06 -3.59
CA PRO A 103 25.90 9.11 -3.27
C PRO A 103 27.21 8.59 -2.64
N GLN A 104 27.11 7.54 -1.81
CA GLN A 104 28.24 6.96 -1.09
C GLN A 104 29.21 6.21 -2.02
N THR A 105 28.68 5.65 -3.11
CA THR A 105 29.47 4.90 -4.10
C THR A 105 29.97 5.77 -5.25
N GLY A 106 29.53 7.04 -5.33
CA GLY A 106 29.86 7.98 -6.41
C GLY A 106 29.35 7.56 -7.79
N LYS A 107 28.58 6.48 -7.89
CA LYS A 107 28.05 5.95 -9.15
C LYS A 107 26.55 6.13 -9.18
N GLY A 108 26.09 6.95 -10.13
CA GLY A 108 24.67 7.04 -10.45
C GLY A 108 24.18 5.75 -11.11
N PHE A 109 22.87 5.47 -10.96
CA PHE A 109 22.27 4.34 -11.67
C PHE A 109 22.27 4.57 -13.20
N PRO A 110 22.46 3.50 -14.00
CA PRO A 110 22.31 3.58 -15.44
C PRO A 110 20.93 4.15 -15.83
N SER A 111 20.89 5.01 -16.85
CA SER A 111 19.63 5.60 -17.32
C SER A 111 18.62 4.55 -17.79
N SER A 112 19.09 3.43 -18.35
CA SER A 112 18.25 2.30 -18.74
C SER A 112 17.53 1.67 -17.55
N LEU A 113 18.20 1.54 -16.41
CA LEU A 113 17.62 0.99 -15.19
C LEU A 113 16.57 1.93 -14.59
N LYS A 114 16.88 3.24 -14.56
CA LYS A 114 15.90 4.27 -14.15
C LYS A 114 14.66 4.26 -15.06
N ALA A 115 14.86 4.16 -16.37
CA ALA A 115 13.77 4.08 -17.34
C ALA A 115 12.91 2.81 -17.14
N LYS A 116 13.55 1.66 -16.88
CA LYS A 116 12.86 0.42 -16.52
C LYS A 116 11.95 0.61 -15.31
N TRP A 117 12.48 1.18 -14.22
CA TRP A 117 11.71 1.43 -13.00
C TRP A 117 10.54 2.39 -13.23
N CYS A 118 10.76 3.50 -13.95
CA CYS A 118 9.70 4.44 -14.30
C CYS A 118 8.59 3.77 -15.12
N LEU A 119 8.95 2.97 -16.13
CA LEU A 119 7.99 2.25 -16.96
C LEU A 119 7.16 1.28 -16.12
N GLN A 120 7.81 0.45 -15.31
CA GLN A 120 7.12 -0.51 -14.44
C GLN A 120 6.21 0.16 -13.42
N LEU A 121 6.60 1.35 -12.92
CA LEU A 121 5.79 2.13 -11.99
C LEU A 121 4.53 2.67 -12.68
N CYS A 122 4.69 3.22 -13.89
CA CYS A 122 3.57 3.65 -14.71
C CYS A 122 2.62 2.48 -15.01
N GLU A 123 3.14 1.31 -15.40
CA GLU A 123 2.33 0.12 -15.66
C GLU A 123 1.54 -0.31 -14.41
N ALA A 124 2.20 -0.39 -13.25
CA ALA A 124 1.55 -0.72 -11.98
C ALA A 124 0.44 0.26 -11.62
N MET A 125 0.70 1.57 -11.72
CA MET A 125 -0.29 2.60 -11.37
C MET A 125 -1.41 2.68 -12.39
N THR A 126 -1.13 2.53 -13.69
CA THR A 126 -2.18 2.42 -14.71
C THR A 126 -3.09 1.25 -14.39
N HIS A 127 -2.55 0.07 -14.10
CA HIS A 127 -3.34 -1.10 -13.72
C HIS A 127 -4.21 -0.85 -12.48
N VAL A 128 -3.66 -0.23 -11.44
CA VAL A 128 -4.39 0.12 -10.22
C VAL A 128 -5.52 1.12 -10.49
N HIS A 129 -5.26 2.15 -11.30
CA HIS A 129 -6.27 3.16 -11.64
C HIS A 129 -7.38 2.62 -12.56
N THR A 130 -7.03 1.78 -13.54
CA THR A 130 -7.99 1.37 -14.58
C THR A 130 -8.69 0.05 -14.27
N ALA A 131 -7.99 -0.93 -13.69
CA ALA A 131 -8.56 -2.25 -13.42
C ALA A 131 -9.14 -2.35 -12.00
N ALA A 132 -8.50 -1.71 -11.01
CA ALA A 132 -8.98 -1.71 -9.63
C ALA A 132 -9.83 -0.48 -9.27
N HIS A 133 -9.89 0.52 -10.17
CA HIS A 133 -10.54 1.82 -9.92
C HIS A 133 -10.12 2.46 -8.58
N ASN A 134 -8.83 2.35 -8.27
CA ASN A 134 -8.28 2.77 -6.99
C ASN A 134 -6.93 3.48 -7.19
N TRP A 135 -6.28 3.95 -6.13
CA TRP A 135 -4.97 4.63 -6.20
C TRP A 135 -4.08 4.29 -5.00
N HIS A 136 -2.79 4.57 -5.13
CA HIS A 136 -1.84 4.43 -4.02
C HIS A 136 -1.70 5.75 -3.25
N GLN A 137 -2.05 5.79 -1.96
CA GLN A 137 -2.05 7.04 -1.18
C GLN A 137 -0.65 7.51 -0.76
N VAL A 138 0.31 6.61 -0.64
CA VAL A 138 1.65 6.91 -0.09
C VAL A 138 2.73 6.40 -1.04
N LEU A 139 2.73 6.86 -2.28
CA LEU A 139 3.73 6.40 -3.25
C LEU A 139 5.07 7.12 -3.01
N LYS A 140 6.04 6.40 -2.45
CA LYS A 140 7.38 6.90 -2.09
C LYS A 140 8.43 5.82 -2.29
N PRO A 141 9.73 6.16 -2.47
CA PRO A 141 10.78 5.16 -2.67
C PRO A 141 10.86 4.04 -1.60
N PRO A 142 10.58 4.29 -0.30
CA PRO A 142 10.51 3.21 0.70
C PRO A 142 9.41 2.16 0.43
N ASN A 143 8.35 2.53 -0.28
CA ASN A 143 7.18 1.69 -0.57
C ASN A 143 7.30 1.01 -1.95
N VAL A 144 8.50 1.02 -2.53
CA VAL A 144 8.83 0.34 -3.78
C VAL A 144 9.97 -0.62 -3.46
N LEU A 145 9.68 -1.91 -3.43
CA LEU A 145 10.69 -2.94 -3.25
C LEU A 145 11.27 -3.33 -4.61
N LEU A 146 12.46 -3.92 -4.59
CA LEU A 146 13.07 -4.52 -5.76
C LEU A 146 13.09 -6.04 -5.58
N ASP A 147 12.84 -6.77 -6.66
CA ASP A 147 13.08 -8.22 -6.70
C ASP A 147 14.54 -8.53 -7.08
N SER A 148 14.87 -9.82 -7.23
CA SER A 148 16.20 -10.28 -7.63
C SER A 148 16.64 -9.80 -9.02
N GLU A 149 15.70 -9.43 -9.89
CA GLU A 149 15.94 -8.97 -11.25
C GLU A 149 15.85 -7.43 -11.39
N GLN A 150 15.85 -6.72 -10.26
CA GLN A 150 15.69 -5.26 -10.21
C GLN A 150 14.37 -4.78 -10.83
N ASN A 151 13.32 -5.61 -10.84
CA ASN A 151 11.96 -5.16 -11.11
C ASN A 151 11.38 -4.56 -9.83
N ILE A 152 10.54 -3.55 -10.00
CA ILE A 152 9.88 -2.93 -8.85
C ILE A 152 8.65 -3.73 -8.40
N ILE A 153 8.34 -3.68 -7.12
CA ILE A 153 7.09 -4.15 -6.52
C ILE A 153 6.56 -3.05 -5.62
N VAL A 154 5.38 -2.50 -5.95
CA VAL A 154 4.73 -1.47 -5.13
C VAL A 154 4.00 -2.13 -3.97
N VAL A 155 4.36 -1.73 -2.75
CA VAL A 155 3.85 -2.27 -1.48
C VAL A 155 3.20 -1.17 -0.63
N ASP A 156 2.70 -1.54 0.55
CA ASP A 156 2.14 -0.60 1.55
C ASP A 156 0.77 -0.03 1.15
N TRP A 157 -0.21 -0.93 1.07
CA TRP A 157 -1.55 -0.66 0.54
C TRP A 157 -2.60 -0.39 1.64
N GLU A 158 -2.16 0.02 2.83
CA GLU A 158 -3.02 0.30 3.98
C GLU A 158 -3.97 1.50 3.79
N GLN A 159 -3.62 2.43 2.88
CA GLN A 159 -4.46 3.57 2.50
C GLN A 159 -5.04 4.38 3.67
N CYS A 160 -4.28 4.52 4.76
CA CYS A 160 -4.73 5.19 5.99
C CYS A 160 -4.27 6.66 6.09
N GLY A 161 -4.05 7.32 4.95
CA GLY A 161 -3.64 8.72 4.88
C GLY A 161 -2.35 8.91 4.11
N ALA A 162 -2.25 10.06 3.44
CA ALA A 162 -1.08 10.43 2.66
C ALA A 162 -0.16 11.34 3.46
N THR A 163 1.16 11.09 3.39
CA THR A 163 2.12 11.99 4.02
C THR A 163 2.19 13.31 3.25
N PRO A 164 2.34 14.46 3.92
CA PRO A 164 2.38 15.77 3.24
C PRO A 164 3.44 15.87 2.14
N PHE A 165 4.53 15.11 2.27
CA PHE A 165 5.65 15.10 1.32
C PHE A 165 5.33 14.50 -0.05
N VAL A 166 4.32 13.63 -0.14
CA VAL A 166 3.92 12.98 -1.39
C VAL A 166 2.49 13.32 -1.79
N LEU A 167 1.81 14.13 -0.98
CA LEU A 167 0.45 14.56 -1.24
C LEU A 167 0.44 15.53 -2.41
N ALA A 168 -0.36 15.21 -3.43
CA ALA A 168 -0.54 16.13 -4.54
C ALA A 168 -1.11 17.47 -4.03
N PRO A 169 -0.70 18.62 -4.57
CA PRO A 169 -1.11 19.93 -4.07
C PRO A 169 -2.64 20.11 -3.94
N GLU A 170 -3.38 19.47 -4.84
CA GLU A 170 -4.83 19.49 -4.86
C GLU A 170 -5.50 18.61 -3.82
N ALA A 171 -4.82 17.55 -3.39
CA ALA A 171 -5.24 16.73 -2.26
C ALA A 171 -4.80 17.34 -0.92
N ALA A 172 -3.69 18.10 -0.91
CA ALA A 172 -3.24 18.88 0.23
C ALA A 172 -4.10 20.14 0.49
N GLY A 173 -5.01 20.47 -0.44
CA GLY A 173 -5.78 21.71 -0.37
C GLY A 173 -4.92 22.96 -0.56
N THR A 174 -3.73 22.81 -1.15
CA THR A 174 -2.86 23.94 -1.45
C THR A 174 -3.13 24.51 -2.84
N LEU A 175 -3.58 23.70 -3.83
CA LEU A 175 -3.86 24.15 -5.20
C LEU A 175 -5.08 23.45 -5.87
N ASP A 176 -5.98 24.18 -6.52
CA ASP A 176 -6.85 23.72 -7.60
C ASP A 176 -6.07 23.51 -8.91
N VAL A 177 -6.49 22.54 -9.73
CA VAL A 177 -5.98 22.31 -11.09
C VAL A 177 -7.11 22.44 -12.10
N ARG A 178 -6.91 23.24 -13.14
CA ARG A 178 -7.86 23.42 -14.26
C ARG A 178 -7.15 23.19 -15.58
N LYS A 179 -7.82 22.57 -16.55
CA LYS A 179 -7.34 22.55 -17.93
C LYS A 179 -7.56 23.95 -18.52
N SER A 180 -6.49 24.55 -19.02
CA SER A 180 -6.58 25.74 -19.88
C SER A 180 -7.30 25.37 -21.18
N SER A 181 -8.02 26.33 -21.74
CA SER A 181 -8.49 26.28 -23.13
C SER A 181 -7.35 26.40 -24.15
N GLU A 182 -6.16 26.80 -23.71
CA GLU A 182 -4.96 26.87 -24.55
C GLU A 182 -4.18 25.55 -24.50
N GLU A 183 -3.93 24.97 -25.67
CA GLU A 183 -3.02 23.85 -25.83
C GLU A 183 -1.57 24.33 -25.79
N ILE A 184 -0.69 23.56 -25.15
CA ILE A 184 0.76 23.77 -25.30
C ILE A 184 1.14 23.28 -26.71
N SER A 185 2.20 23.82 -27.32
CA SER A 185 2.73 23.44 -28.65
C SER A 185 3.01 21.94 -28.89
N SER A 186 2.84 21.11 -27.86
CA SER A 186 2.93 19.64 -27.89
C SER A 186 1.57 18.92 -27.97
N GLY A 187 0.45 19.63 -28.19
CA GLY A 187 -0.91 19.06 -28.25
C GLY A 187 -1.42 18.53 -26.91
N ARG A 188 -0.75 18.89 -25.80
CA ARG A 188 -1.18 18.54 -24.44
C ARG A 188 -1.93 19.71 -23.82
N PRO A 189 -3.06 19.46 -23.14
CA PRO A 189 -3.80 20.52 -22.46
C PRO A 189 -2.92 21.14 -21.37
N ARG A 190 -2.79 22.47 -21.38
CA ARG A 190 -2.04 23.20 -20.35
C ARG A 190 -2.79 23.13 -19.03
N LEU A 191 -2.12 22.74 -17.95
CA LEU A 191 -2.71 22.70 -16.60
C LEU A 191 -2.41 24.00 -15.85
N ILE A 192 -3.44 24.69 -15.38
CA ILE A 192 -3.34 25.90 -14.56
C ILE A 192 -3.56 25.52 -13.10
N HIS A 193 -2.62 25.92 -12.24
CA HIS A 193 -2.71 25.69 -10.80
C HIS A 193 -3.07 27.00 -10.09
N SER A 194 -4.08 27.01 -9.24
CA SER A 194 -4.51 28.18 -8.45
C SER A 194 -4.72 27.77 -6.99
N LYS A 195 -4.56 28.64 -5.99
CA LYS A 195 -4.80 28.23 -4.59
C LYS A 195 -6.23 27.71 -4.39
N TYR A 196 -6.37 26.57 -3.71
CA TYR A 196 -7.69 25.98 -3.45
C TYR A 196 -8.53 26.88 -2.56
N ALA A 197 -9.75 27.21 -2.99
CA ALA A 197 -10.68 28.08 -2.24
C ALA A 197 -12.05 27.43 -1.97
N GLY A 198 -12.22 26.13 -2.28
CA GLY A 198 -13.49 25.41 -2.17
C GLY A 198 -13.70 24.62 -0.86
N PRO A 199 -14.85 23.93 -0.71
CA PRO A 199 -15.15 23.06 0.43
C PRO A 199 -14.40 21.72 0.38
N ARG A 200 -13.88 21.22 1.52
CA ARG A 200 -13.07 19.99 1.65
C ARG A 200 -13.40 18.89 0.62
N ARG A 201 -12.41 18.55 -0.23
CA ARG A 201 -12.53 17.54 -1.29
C ARG A 201 -12.73 16.12 -0.70
N ARG A 202 -13.58 15.32 -1.34
CA ARG A 202 -13.75 13.88 -1.07
C ARG A 202 -13.12 13.09 -2.23
N ASN A 203 -12.12 12.26 -1.92
CA ASN A 203 -11.41 11.50 -2.95
C ASN A 203 -12.11 10.17 -3.30
N GLN A 204 -13.02 9.66 -2.45
CA GLN A 204 -13.83 8.45 -2.70
C GLN A 204 -15.32 8.79 -2.64
N GLU A 205 -16.14 8.15 -3.48
CA GLU A 205 -17.62 8.22 -3.40
C GLU A 205 -18.13 7.69 -2.05
N SER A 206 -17.41 6.73 -1.46
CA SER A 206 -17.60 6.29 -0.08
C SER A 206 -16.42 6.74 0.77
N SER A 207 -16.66 7.52 1.83
CA SER A 207 -15.72 7.48 2.96
C SER A 207 -15.61 6.01 3.39
N PRO A 208 -14.42 5.51 3.77
CA PRO A 208 -14.32 4.27 4.53
C PRO A 208 -14.88 4.55 5.95
N ILE A 209 -16.17 4.83 6.02
CA ILE A 209 -16.95 4.64 7.23
C ILE A 209 -16.98 3.13 7.37
N GLY A 210 -16.22 2.63 8.35
CA GLY A 210 -16.30 1.25 8.78
C GLY A 210 -17.75 0.89 9.06
N ARG A 211 -18.43 0.32 8.06
CA ARG A 211 -19.50 -0.62 8.32
C ARG A 211 -18.78 -1.92 8.63
N SER A 212 -18.55 -2.12 9.92
CA SER A 212 -18.33 -3.42 10.51
C SER A 212 -19.53 -4.30 10.15
N SER A 213 -19.45 -4.96 9.00
CA SER A 213 -20.30 -6.08 8.63
C SER A 213 -19.37 -7.16 8.09
N PRO A 214 -19.51 -8.40 8.59
CA PRO A 214 -18.51 -9.44 8.38
C PRO A 214 -18.42 -9.77 6.90
N VAL A 215 -17.22 -9.61 6.33
CA VAL A 215 -16.88 -10.17 5.03
C VAL A 215 -16.99 -11.69 5.18
N ARG A 216 -18.00 -12.29 4.55
CA ARG A 216 -18.12 -13.75 4.43
C ARG A 216 -17.03 -14.23 3.46
N VAL A 217 -15.91 -14.70 4.02
CA VAL A 217 -14.86 -15.38 3.27
C VAL A 217 -15.27 -16.85 3.11
N LYS A 218 -15.54 -17.27 1.87
CA LYS A 218 -15.66 -18.68 1.50
C LYS A 218 -14.25 -19.24 1.29
N ALA A 219 -13.89 -20.28 2.04
CA ALA A 219 -12.67 -21.03 1.80
C ALA A 219 -12.79 -21.84 0.50
N ILE A 220 -11.73 -21.84 -0.32
CA ILE A 220 -11.51 -22.84 -1.37
C ILE A 220 -10.23 -23.56 -0.94
N HIS A 221 -10.33 -24.89 -0.82
CA HIS A 221 -9.25 -25.81 -0.49
C HIS A 221 -8.21 -25.89 -1.60
#